data_AF-A0AAV8X8B5-F1
#
_entry.id   AF-A0AAV8X8B5-F1
#
_cell.length_a   1.000
_cell.length_b   1.000
_cell.length_c   1.000
_cell.angle_alpha   90.00
_cell.angle_beta   90.00
_cell.angle_gamma   90.00
#
_symmetry.space_group_name_H-M   'P 1'
#
loop_
_entity.id
_entity.type
_entity.pdbx_description
1 polymer ?
#
loop_
_entity_poly.entity_id
_entity_poly.type
_entity_poly.pdbx_seq_one_letter_code
_entity_poly.pdbx_strand_id
1 'polypeptide(L)'
;MLGGITVYVPKIEKILIEEVHLVYHIAASVRFDDSLRDAVIMNTRGTREVAKLSKEMKHLEVFFHFSTTYCQSDKKVVEEKLYPPHADWRKTIEVIENADPHVLEVLTSKYTEPLPNTYTFSKSLAEHVVNDLCDGQIPAIILRPSIVISTMLEPVTGWIDNFNGPVGILVASGKGIMRSVYAKPDVIADYVPCDTVAQATVIATWKKGTEK
;
A
#
# COMPACT_ATOMS: atom_id res chain seq x y z
N MET A 1 1.52 20.45 -28.54
CA MET A 1 2.81 20.92 -27.98
C MET A 1 3.18 20.00 -26.81
N LEU A 2 3.58 18.74 -27.10
CA LEU A 2 3.84 17.67 -26.13
C LEU A 2 5.18 16.94 -26.42
N GLY A 3 6.17 17.67 -26.92
CA GLY A 3 7.45 17.08 -27.36
C GLY A 3 8.52 16.91 -26.26
N GLY A 4 8.26 17.36 -25.03
CA GLY A 4 9.29 17.45 -23.97
C GLY A 4 9.29 16.32 -22.93
N ILE A 5 8.18 15.61 -22.74
CA ILE A 5 8.04 14.63 -21.64
C ILE A 5 8.74 13.31 -21.98
N THR A 6 8.67 12.85 -23.24
CA THR A 6 9.20 11.55 -23.65
C THR A 6 10.73 11.46 -23.63
N VAL A 7 11.45 12.58 -23.74
CA VAL A 7 12.93 12.59 -23.68
C VAL A 7 13.44 12.53 -22.23
N TYR A 8 12.65 12.99 -21.27
CA TYR A 8 13.02 12.98 -19.85
C TYR A 8 12.88 11.60 -19.20
N VAL A 9 11.89 10.80 -19.62
CA VAL A 9 11.60 9.49 -19.01
C VAL A 9 12.79 8.52 -19.13
N PRO A 10 13.41 8.29 -20.31
CA PRO A 10 14.57 7.41 -20.43
C PRO A 10 15.79 7.90 -19.65
N LYS A 11 15.93 9.23 -19.50
CA LYS A 11 17.02 9.82 -18.72
C LYS A 11 16.82 9.59 -17.22
N ILE A 12 15.59 9.77 -16.71
CA ILE A 12 15.25 9.52 -15.31
C ILE A 12 15.39 8.04 -15.00
N GLU A 13 14.84 7.17 -15.83
CA GLU A 13 14.93 5.71 -15.65
C GLU A 13 16.37 5.24 -15.55
N LYS A 14 17.25 5.74 -16.44
CA LYS A 14 18.69 5.46 -16.34
C LYS A 14 19.30 5.94 -15.03
N ILE A 15 18.99 7.15 -14.57
CA ILE A 15 19.47 7.66 -13.29
C ILE A 15 19.00 6.76 -12.14
N LEU A 16 17.74 6.34 -12.16
CA LEU A 16 17.19 5.45 -11.15
C LEU A 16 17.93 4.11 -11.11
N ILE A 17 18.17 3.50 -12.27
CA ILE A 17 18.90 2.23 -12.43
C ILE A 17 20.36 2.34 -11.93
N GLU A 18 21.02 3.46 -12.22
CA GLU A 18 22.45 3.64 -11.95
C GLU A 18 22.75 4.16 -10.54
N GLU A 19 21.82 4.88 -9.88
CA GLU A 19 22.15 5.66 -8.67
C GLU A 19 21.30 5.29 -7.44
N VAL A 20 20.16 4.60 -7.59
CA VAL A 20 19.27 4.31 -6.46
C VAL A 20 19.74 3.10 -5.67
N HIS A 21 19.81 3.29 -4.36
CA HIS A 21 20.18 2.25 -3.40
C HIS A 21 18.98 1.75 -2.58
N LEU A 22 18.01 2.62 -2.30
CA LEU A 22 16.84 2.30 -1.49
C LEU A 22 15.58 2.73 -2.21
N VAL A 23 14.59 1.84 -2.28
CA VAL A 23 13.28 2.13 -2.87
C VAL A 23 12.21 2.03 -1.79
N TYR A 24 11.51 3.13 -1.54
CA TYR A 24 10.34 3.17 -0.67
C TYR A 24 9.07 3.27 -1.51
N HIS A 25 8.46 2.12 -1.80
CA HIS A 25 7.21 2.04 -2.55
C HIS A 25 6.01 2.18 -1.59
N ILE A 26 5.65 3.44 -1.34
CA ILE A 26 4.57 3.85 -0.41
C ILE A 26 3.33 4.37 -1.16
N ALA A 27 3.47 4.77 -2.43
CA ALA A 27 2.39 5.31 -3.22
C ALA A 27 1.26 4.29 -3.40
N ALA A 28 0.05 4.66 -2.99
CA ALA A 28 -1.14 3.83 -3.07
C ALA A 28 -2.39 4.71 -3.12
N SER A 29 -3.46 4.21 -3.73
CA SER A 29 -4.80 4.68 -3.36
C SER A 29 -5.22 4.00 -2.07
N VAL A 30 -5.70 4.79 -1.11
CA VAL A 30 -6.19 4.34 0.21
C VAL A 30 -7.71 4.52 0.34
N ARG A 31 -8.40 4.75 -0.78
CA ARG A 31 -9.86 4.90 -0.84
C ARG A 31 -10.53 3.54 -0.79
N PHE A 32 -11.59 3.41 0.01
CA PHE A 32 -12.33 2.16 0.14
C PHE A 32 -13.47 2.02 -0.88
N ASP A 33 -13.76 3.10 -1.60
CA ASP A 33 -14.82 3.26 -2.60
C ASP A 33 -14.28 3.39 -4.03
N ASP A 34 -12.98 3.20 -4.24
CA ASP A 34 -12.41 3.09 -5.58
C ASP A 34 -12.97 1.87 -6.32
N SER A 35 -13.15 2.03 -7.63
CA SER A 35 -13.48 0.90 -8.49
C SER A 35 -12.41 -0.18 -8.39
N LEU A 36 -12.79 -1.45 -8.61
CA LEU A 36 -11.83 -2.55 -8.60
C LEU A 36 -10.67 -2.30 -9.57
N ARG A 37 -10.98 -1.71 -10.74
CA ARG A 37 -10.00 -1.37 -11.76
C ARG A 37 -8.96 -0.38 -11.22
N ASP A 38 -9.40 0.75 -10.66
CA ASP A 38 -8.50 1.81 -10.22
C ASP A 38 -7.64 1.34 -9.04
N ALA A 39 -8.24 0.64 -8.08
CA ALA A 39 -7.52 0.06 -6.95
C ALA A 39 -6.43 -0.93 -7.40
N VAL A 40 -6.74 -1.84 -8.33
CA VAL A 40 -5.76 -2.82 -8.85
C VAL A 40 -4.69 -2.14 -9.71
N ILE A 41 -5.05 -1.17 -10.56
CA ILE A 41 -4.06 -0.43 -11.37
C ILE A 41 -3.05 0.28 -10.46
N MET A 42 -3.56 1.04 -9.48
CA MET A 42 -2.70 1.85 -8.61
C MET A 42 -1.88 0.98 -7.66
N ASN A 43 -2.53 0.06 -6.95
CA ASN A 43 -1.89 -0.63 -5.82
C ASN A 43 -1.20 -1.94 -6.22
N THR A 44 -1.73 -2.66 -7.21
CA THR A 44 -1.19 -3.99 -7.60
C THR A 44 -0.29 -3.86 -8.82
N ARG A 45 -0.81 -3.32 -9.93
CA ARG A 45 -0.04 -3.14 -11.17
C ARG A 45 1.07 -2.11 -11.00
N GLY A 46 0.82 -1.01 -10.29
CA GLY A 46 1.86 -0.04 -9.94
C GLY A 46 3.01 -0.69 -9.17
N THR A 47 2.70 -1.55 -8.20
CA THR A 47 3.72 -2.34 -7.47
C THR A 47 4.51 -3.25 -8.40
N ARG A 48 3.88 -3.86 -9.40
CA ARG A 48 4.57 -4.68 -10.41
C ARG A 48 5.59 -3.87 -11.20
N GLU A 49 5.23 -2.68 -11.67
CA GLU A 49 6.14 -1.84 -12.46
C GLU A 49 7.33 -1.36 -11.62
N VAL A 50 7.06 -0.91 -10.39
CA VAL A 50 8.11 -0.43 -9.49
C VAL A 50 9.04 -1.58 -9.09
N ALA A 51 8.51 -2.77 -8.77
CA ALA A 51 9.33 -3.94 -8.49
C ALA A 51 10.18 -4.37 -9.69
N LYS A 52 9.63 -4.35 -10.92
CA LYS A 52 10.41 -4.65 -12.14
C LYS A 52 11.57 -3.68 -12.32
N LEU A 53 11.30 -2.38 -12.23
CA LEU A 53 12.34 -1.35 -12.34
C LEU A 53 13.41 -1.52 -11.25
N SER A 54 13.01 -1.82 -10.02
CA SER A 54 13.95 -2.03 -8.91
C SER A 54 14.90 -3.19 -9.15
N LYS A 55 14.48 -4.24 -9.85
CA LYS A 55 15.36 -5.37 -10.18
C LYS A 55 16.45 -5.00 -11.18
N GLU A 56 16.29 -3.92 -11.92
CA GLU A 56 17.31 -3.42 -12.85
C GLU A 56 18.31 -2.50 -12.14
N MET A 57 18.01 -2.03 -10.92
CA MET A 57 18.88 -1.13 -10.17
C MET A 57 20.17 -1.81 -9.71
N LYS A 58 21.31 -1.22 -10.06
CA LYS A 58 22.64 -1.84 -9.86
C LYS A 58 23.13 -1.82 -8.41
N HIS A 59 22.63 -0.89 -7.63
CA HIS A 59 23.07 -0.63 -6.26
C HIS A 59 21.97 -0.83 -5.23
N LEU A 60 20.88 -1.49 -5.62
CA LEU A 60 19.74 -1.69 -4.74
C LEU A 60 20.13 -2.55 -3.53
N GLU A 61 19.99 -1.96 -2.35
CA GLU A 61 20.16 -2.63 -1.06
C GLU A 61 18.82 -3.11 -0.51
N VAL A 62 17.75 -2.32 -0.63
CA VAL A 62 16.42 -2.67 -0.10
C VAL A 62 15.29 -2.12 -0.96
N PHE A 63 14.33 -3.00 -1.27
CA PHE A 63 13.00 -2.67 -1.78
C PHE A 63 11.95 -2.73 -0.66
N PHE A 64 11.43 -1.57 -0.25
CA PHE A 64 10.45 -1.47 0.82
C PHE A 64 9.05 -1.29 0.24
N HIS A 65 8.11 -2.16 0.61
CA HIS A 65 6.71 -2.06 0.23
C HIS A 65 5.82 -1.82 1.45
N PHE A 66 5.00 -0.77 1.40
CA PHE A 66 3.92 -0.57 2.37
C PHE A 66 2.71 -1.40 1.97
N SER A 67 2.28 -2.30 2.85
CA SER A 67 0.99 -2.97 2.81
C SER A 67 0.08 -2.44 3.93
N THR A 68 -0.81 -3.26 4.47
CA THR A 68 -1.67 -2.94 5.61
C THR A 68 -2.07 -4.22 6.32
N THR A 69 -2.21 -4.19 7.65
CA THR A 69 -2.70 -5.37 8.40
C THR A 69 -4.09 -5.79 7.94
N TYR A 70 -4.89 -4.86 7.39
CA TYR A 70 -6.26 -5.11 6.94
C TYR A 70 -6.36 -5.85 5.59
N CYS A 71 -5.25 -6.08 4.88
CA CYS A 71 -5.21 -6.97 3.71
C CYS A 71 -5.50 -8.43 4.10
N GLN A 72 -5.52 -8.71 5.41
CA GLN A 72 -5.82 -10.00 6.01
C GLN A 72 -7.00 -9.93 7.00
N SER A 73 -7.98 -9.08 6.71
CA SER A 73 -9.16 -8.84 7.57
C SER A 73 -10.10 -10.04 7.71
N ASP A 74 -9.92 -11.08 6.91
CA ASP A 74 -10.59 -12.38 7.03
C ASP A 74 -10.02 -13.25 8.17
N LYS A 75 -8.90 -12.83 8.79
CA LYS A 75 -8.24 -13.55 9.87
C LYS A 75 -8.35 -12.79 11.18
N LYS A 76 -8.53 -13.55 12.27
CA LYS A 76 -8.60 -13.00 13.62
C LYS A 76 -7.22 -12.63 14.18
N VAL A 77 -6.20 -13.39 13.81
CA VAL A 77 -4.81 -13.18 14.20
C VAL A 77 -3.97 -13.19 12.93
N VAL A 78 -3.21 -12.13 12.73
CA VAL A 78 -2.34 -11.94 11.56
C VAL A 78 -0.90 -12.11 12.03
N GLU A 79 -0.22 -13.10 11.46
CA GLU A 79 1.19 -13.40 11.71
C GLU A 79 2.07 -12.74 10.64
N GLU A 80 3.36 -12.57 10.94
CA GLU A 80 4.37 -12.05 9.99
C GLU A 80 4.79 -13.13 8.98
N LYS A 81 3.82 -13.58 8.19
CA LYS A 81 4.03 -14.51 7.07
C LYS A 81 3.27 -14.06 5.84
N LEU A 82 3.64 -14.62 4.70
CA LEU A 82 2.82 -14.54 3.50
C LEU A 82 1.71 -15.58 3.60
N TYR A 83 0.46 -15.13 3.47
CA TYR A 83 -0.70 -16.01 3.45
C TYR A 83 -1.02 -16.47 2.03
N PRO A 84 -1.84 -17.52 1.86
CA PRO A 84 -2.33 -17.90 0.53
C PRO A 84 -3.03 -16.72 -0.16
N PRO A 85 -2.83 -16.54 -1.48
CA PRO A 85 -3.42 -15.44 -2.22
C PRO A 85 -4.94 -15.56 -2.29
N HIS A 86 -5.64 -14.42 -2.15
CA HIS A 86 -7.08 -14.35 -2.39
C HIS A 86 -7.44 -14.48 -3.88
N ALA A 87 -6.55 -14.06 -4.77
CA ALA A 87 -6.65 -14.26 -6.21
C ALA A 87 -5.26 -14.23 -6.87
N ASP A 88 -5.17 -14.72 -8.12
CA ASP A 88 -3.96 -14.60 -8.93
C ASP A 88 -3.80 -13.15 -9.43
N TRP A 89 -2.74 -12.47 -9.00
CA TRP A 89 -2.54 -11.06 -9.34
C TRP A 89 -2.31 -10.82 -10.84
N ARG A 90 -1.73 -11.78 -11.58
CA ARG A 90 -1.46 -11.64 -13.03
C ARG A 90 -2.77 -11.66 -13.80
N LYS A 91 -3.61 -12.66 -13.52
CA LYS A 91 -4.96 -12.77 -14.09
C LYS A 91 -5.84 -11.60 -13.68
N THR A 92 -5.71 -11.14 -12.43
CA THR A 92 -6.46 -9.97 -11.96
C THR A 92 -6.12 -8.73 -12.79
N ILE A 93 -4.84 -8.47 -13.04
CA ILE A 93 -4.41 -7.35 -13.90
C ILE A 93 -4.94 -7.53 -15.34
N GLU A 94 -4.83 -8.74 -15.90
CA GLU A 94 -5.33 -9.01 -17.24
C GLU A 94 -6.85 -8.74 -17.35
N VAL A 95 -7.63 -9.20 -16.37
CA VAL A 95 -9.08 -9.00 -16.36
C VAL A 95 -9.43 -7.52 -16.25
N ILE A 96 -8.83 -6.76 -15.32
CA ILE A 96 -9.18 -5.34 -15.15
C ILE A 96 -8.71 -4.45 -16.31
N GLU A 97 -7.70 -4.88 -17.07
CA GLU A 97 -7.22 -4.14 -18.25
C GLU A 97 -8.18 -4.31 -19.44
N ASN A 98 -8.77 -5.49 -19.59
CA ASN A 98 -9.50 -5.89 -20.80
C ASN A 98 -11.03 -5.98 -20.64
N ALA A 99 -11.54 -6.14 -19.41
CA ALA A 99 -12.97 -6.27 -19.17
C ALA A 99 -13.69 -4.92 -19.24
N ASP A 100 -14.98 -4.99 -19.60
CA ASP A 100 -15.88 -3.85 -19.56
C ASP A 100 -16.04 -3.30 -18.11
N PRO A 101 -15.92 -1.98 -17.89
CA PRO A 101 -16.01 -1.39 -16.55
C PRO A 101 -17.32 -1.70 -15.81
N HIS A 102 -18.45 -1.79 -16.51
CA HIS A 102 -19.73 -2.08 -15.88
C HIS A 102 -19.80 -3.54 -15.41
N VAL A 103 -19.28 -4.47 -16.21
CA VAL A 103 -19.16 -5.88 -15.81
C VAL A 103 -18.26 -6.02 -14.58
N LEU A 104 -17.13 -5.30 -14.54
CA LEU A 104 -16.25 -5.29 -13.36
C LEU A 104 -17.00 -4.82 -12.12
N GLU A 105 -17.74 -3.72 -12.21
CA GLU A 105 -18.48 -3.16 -11.08
C GLU A 105 -19.49 -4.14 -10.50
N VAL A 106 -20.25 -4.83 -11.37
CA VAL A 106 -21.22 -5.86 -10.96
C VAL A 106 -20.53 -7.04 -10.24
N LEU A 107 -19.35 -7.42 -10.69
CA LEU A 107 -18.61 -8.58 -10.14
C LEU A 107 -17.70 -8.23 -8.96
N THR A 108 -17.39 -6.94 -8.73
CA THR A 108 -16.44 -6.47 -7.72
C THR A 108 -16.69 -7.11 -6.37
N SER A 109 -17.93 -7.00 -5.87
CA SER A 109 -18.28 -7.52 -4.54
C SER A 109 -17.96 -9.01 -4.38
N LYS A 110 -18.26 -9.81 -5.39
CA LYS A 110 -18.00 -11.25 -5.36
C LYS A 110 -16.52 -11.57 -5.51
N TYR A 111 -15.80 -10.79 -6.28
CA TYR A 111 -14.39 -11.02 -6.56
C TYR A 111 -13.47 -10.62 -5.40
N THR A 112 -13.85 -9.59 -4.64
CA THR A 112 -13.06 -9.12 -3.49
C THR A 112 -13.30 -9.93 -2.21
N GLU A 113 -14.35 -10.76 -2.14
CA GLU A 113 -14.61 -11.64 -1.01
C GLU A 113 -13.39 -12.52 -0.67
N PRO A 114 -13.06 -12.72 0.61
CA PRO A 114 -13.78 -12.29 1.82
C PRO A 114 -13.44 -10.87 2.30
N LEU A 115 -12.64 -10.10 1.55
CA LEU A 115 -12.15 -8.80 1.99
C LEU A 115 -13.22 -7.71 1.84
N PRO A 116 -13.26 -6.74 2.76
CA PRO A 116 -14.39 -5.80 2.87
C PRO A 116 -14.40 -4.70 1.79
N ASN A 117 -13.30 -4.49 1.07
CA ASN A 117 -13.20 -3.44 0.06
C ASN A 117 -12.06 -3.69 -0.95
N THR A 118 -12.08 -2.93 -2.04
CA THR A 118 -11.10 -2.99 -3.15
C THR A 118 -9.69 -2.60 -2.71
N TYR A 119 -9.55 -1.70 -1.73
CA TYR A 119 -8.24 -1.33 -1.16
C TYR A 119 -7.55 -2.53 -0.51
N THR A 120 -8.18 -3.16 0.47
CA THR A 120 -7.60 -4.31 1.19
C THR A 120 -7.30 -5.47 0.23
N PHE A 121 -8.18 -5.72 -0.74
CA PHE A 121 -7.97 -6.70 -1.80
C PHE A 121 -6.75 -6.39 -2.66
N SER A 122 -6.66 -5.18 -3.22
CA SER A 122 -5.54 -4.78 -4.08
C SER A 122 -4.19 -4.76 -3.34
N LYS A 123 -4.18 -4.40 -2.04
CA LYS A 123 -2.99 -4.52 -1.18
C LYS A 123 -2.59 -5.96 -0.93
N SER A 124 -3.56 -6.87 -0.70
CA SER A 124 -3.25 -8.31 -0.59
C SER A 124 -2.59 -8.83 -1.86
N LEU A 125 -3.11 -8.48 -3.04
CA LEU A 125 -2.48 -8.87 -4.31
C LEU A 125 -1.08 -8.28 -4.48
N ALA A 126 -0.86 -7.04 -4.03
CA ALA A 126 0.44 -6.38 -4.12
C ALA A 126 1.52 -7.11 -3.30
N GLU A 127 1.18 -7.73 -2.17
CA GLU A 127 2.13 -8.55 -1.41
C GLU A 127 2.62 -9.75 -2.22
N HIS A 128 1.73 -10.39 -2.99
CA HIS A 128 2.11 -11.48 -3.89
C HIS A 128 2.92 -11.01 -5.09
N VAL A 129 2.69 -9.79 -5.57
CA VAL A 129 3.57 -9.17 -6.58
C VAL A 129 4.99 -9.04 -6.04
N VAL A 130 5.15 -8.50 -4.83
CA VAL A 130 6.46 -8.33 -4.20
C VAL A 130 7.11 -9.68 -3.94
N ASN A 131 6.38 -10.64 -3.38
CA ASN A 131 6.88 -11.99 -3.16
C ASN A 131 7.39 -12.61 -4.47
N ASP A 132 6.54 -12.69 -5.50
CA ASP A 132 6.88 -13.39 -6.74
C ASP A 132 8.01 -12.73 -7.54
N LEU A 133 8.14 -11.40 -7.46
CA LEU A 133 9.13 -10.67 -8.26
C LEU A 133 10.44 -10.42 -7.52
N CYS A 134 10.39 -10.27 -6.20
CA CYS A 134 11.53 -9.86 -5.39
C CYS A 134 12.15 -11.00 -4.59
N ASP A 135 11.38 -12.01 -4.16
CA ASP A 135 11.92 -13.11 -3.36
C ASP A 135 13.03 -13.85 -4.11
N GLY A 136 14.13 -14.12 -3.40
CA GLY A 136 15.37 -14.68 -3.94
C GLY A 136 16.11 -13.82 -4.98
N GLN A 137 15.61 -12.63 -5.33
CA GLN A 137 16.18 -11.78 -6.39
C GLN A 137 16.70 -10.44 -5.87
N ILE A 138 15.92 -9.74 -5.03
CA ILE A 138 16.32 -8.49 -4.39
C ILE A 138 15.85 -8.47 -2.92
N PRO A 139 16.59 -7.83 -1.99
CA PRO A 139 16.16 -7.76 -0.59
C PRO A 139 14.89 -6.91 -0.48
N ALA A 140 13.78 -7.54 -0.09
CA ALA A 140 12.49 -6.86 0.04
C ALA A 140 11.95 -6.90 1.48
N ILE A 141 11.17 -5.87 1.82
CA ILE A 141 10.40 -5.76 3.07
C ILE A 141 8.95 -5.46 2.72
N ILE A 142 8.02 -6.15 3.39
CA ILE A 142 6.59 -5.81 3.38
C ILE A 142 6.22 -5.36 4.79
N LEU A 143 5.88 -4.08 4.95
CA LEU A 143 5.41 -3.53 6.23
C LEU A 143 3.88 -3.45 6.23
N ARG A 144 3.22 -3.98 7.26
CA ARG A 144 1.76 -3.97 7.41
C ARG A 144 1.31 -3.08 8.58
N PRO A 145 1.31 -1.75 8.46
CA PRO A 145 0.77 -0.89 9.52
C PRO A 145 -0.74 -1.13 9.75
N SER A 146 -1.22 -0.80 10.95
CA SER A 146 -2.64 -0.66 11.27
C SER A 146 -3.17 0.71 10.77
N ILE A 147 -4.19 1.30 11.41
CA ILE A 147 -4.73 2.57 10.93
C ILE A 147 -3.81 3.70 11.35
N VAL A 148 -3.09 4.27 10.38
CA VAL A 148 -2.16 5.37 10.63
C VAL A 148 -2.93 6.66 10.95
N ILE A 149 -2.58 7.29 12.07
CA ILE A 149 -3.17 8.56 12.52
C ILE A 149 -2.09 9.63 12.68
N SER A 150 -2.47 10.79 13.22
CA SER A 150 -1.57 11.91 13.50
C SER A 150 -0.34 11.48 14.29
N THR A 151 0.74 12.22 14.13
CA THR A 151 2.00 12.01 14.83
C THR A 151 1.83 12.12 16.35
N MET A 152 2.59 11.32 17.09
CA MET A 152 2.62 11.38 18.54
C MET A 152 3.59 12.47 19.03
N LEU A 153 4.79 12.53 18.45
CA LEU A 153 5.89 13.37 18.89
C LEU A 153 6.48 14.22 17.76
N GLU A 154 6.89 13.59 16.64
CA GLU A 154 7.69 14.25 15.60
C GLU A 154 6.93 14.36 14.26
N PRO A 155 7.20 15.37 13.42
CA PRO A 155 8.01 16.56 13.69
C PRO A 155 7.28 17.58 14.60
N VAL A 156 5.96 17.46 14.73
CA VAL A 156 5.10 18.25 15.61
C VAL A 156 3.99 17.32 16.12
N THR A 157 3.71 17.30 17.43
CA THR A 157 2.62 16.49 17.99
C THR A 157 1.27 16.81 17.36
N GLY A 158 0.52 15.77 16.98
CA GLY A 158 -0.80 15.91 16.38
C GLY A 158 -0.79 16.38 14.92
N TRP A 159 0.37 16.42 14.27
CA TRP A 159 0.47 16.78 12.86
C TRP A 159 -0.22 15.74 11.98
N ILE A 160 -0.93 16.23 10.98
CA ILE A 160 -1.54 15.42 9.94
C ILE A 160 -1.73 16.24 8.66
N ASP A 161 -1.62 15.59 7.50
CA ASP A 161 -1.72 16.20 6.17
C ASP A 161 -3.08 15.99 5.50
N ASN A 162 -3.94 15.14 6.06
CA ASN A 162 -5.24 14.80 5.48
C ASN A 162 -6.30 14.48 6.56
N PHE A 163 -7.57 14.34 6.15
CA PHE A 163 -8.68 13.98 7.04
C PHE A 163 -9.25 12.58 6.75
N ASN A 164 -8.45 11.70 6.15
CA ASN A 164 -8.92 10.39 5.72
C ASN A 164 -9.29 9.51 6.94
N GLY A 165 -10.35 8.72 6.76
CA GLY A 165 -10.79 7.73 7.74
C GLY A 165 -11.07 8.31 9.14
N PRO A 166 -10.48 7.76 10.22
CA PRO A 166 -10.80 8.14 11.60
C PRO A 166 -10.38 9.57 11.96
N VAL A 167 -9.45 10.17 11.21
CA VAL A 167 -8.94 11.51 11.54
C VAL A 167 -10.04 12.56 11.35
N GLY A 168 -10.81 12.47 10.26
CA GLY A 168 -11.96 13.35 10.05
C GLY A 168 -12.99 13.21 11.18
N ILE A 169 -13.22 11.99 11.65
CA ILE A 169 -14.11 11.68 12.79
C ILE A 169 -13.60 12.36 14.06
N LEU A 170 -12.32 12.15 14.41
CA LEU A 170 -11.69 12.70 15.60
C LEU A 170 -11.71 14.24 15.61
N VAL A 171 -11.41 14.88 14.47
CA VAL A 171 -11.42 16.34 14.36
C VAL A 171 -12.84 16.91 14.46
N ALA A 172 -13.82 16.29 13.79
CA ALA A 172 -15.22 16.72 13.86
C ALA A 172 -15.78 16.58 15.29
N SER A 173 -15.43 15.49 15.99
CA SER A 173 -15.82 15.28 17.38
C SER A 173 -15.09 16.24 18.34
N GLY A 174 -13.78 16.44 18.17
CA GLY A 174 -13.01 17.39 18.99
C GLY A 174 -13.48 18.84 18.84
N LYS A 175 -14.00 19.20 17.67
CA LYS A 175 -14.65 20.51 17.43
C LYS A 175 -16.10 20.60 17.89
N GLY A 176 -16.69 19.50 18.37
CA GLY A 176 -18.10 19.45 18.81
C GLY A 176 -19.14 19.46 17.68
N ILE A 177 -18.71 19.31 16.43
CA ILE A 177 -19.59 19.23 15.25
C ILE A 177 -20.30 17.87 15.23
N MET A 178 -19.54 16.80 15.46
CA MET A 178 -20.07 15.45 15.52
C MET A 178 -20.16 14.95 16.95
N ARG A 179 -21.39 14.66 17.40
CA ARG A 179 -21.66 14.26 18.79
C ARG A 179 -21.93 12.76 18.98
N SER A 180 -22.14 12.02 17.90
CA SER A 180 -22.43 10.58 17.94
C SER A 180 -21.85 9.90 16.70
N VAL A 181 -21.31 8.69 16.89
CA VAL A 181 -20.81 7.83 15.81
C VAL A 181 -21.57 6.51 15.87
N TYR A 182 -22.01 6.01 14.73
CA TYR A 182 -22.65 4.70 14.64
C TYR A 182 -21.59 3.60 14.61
N ALA A 183 -21.31 3.02 15.78
CA ALA A 183 -20.34 1.94 15.94
C ALA A 183 -20.77 1.03 17.11
N LYS A 184 -20.22 -0.18 17.15
CA LYS A 184 -20.36 -1.04 18.32
C LYS A 184 -19.55 -0.44 19.48
N PRO A 185 -20.10 -0.31 20.70
CA PRO A 185 -19.40 0.32 21.83
C PRO A 185 -18.10 -0.38 22.24
N ASP A 186 -17.97 -1.67 21.91
CA ASP A 186 -16.85 -2.55 22.22
C ASP A 186 -15.87 -2.71 21.04
N VAL A 187 -16.06 -1.97 19.94
CA VAL A 187 -15.12 -2.02 18.81
C VAL A 187 -13.77 -1.43 19.22
N ILE A 188 -12.71 -2.18 18.98
CA ILE A 188 -11.34 -1.72 19.17
C ILE A 188 -10.82 -1.28 17.81
N ALA A 189 -10.51 0.01 17.69
CA ALA A 189 -9.82 0.55 16.52
C ALA A 189 -8.32 0.60 16.80
N ASP A 190 -7.56 -0.21 16.09
CA ASP A 190 -6.10 -0.25 16.20
C ASP A 190 -5.50 0.91 15.41
N TYR A 191 -5.00 1.91 16.15
CA TYR A 191 -4.36 3.10 15.63
C TYR A 191 -2.85 3.06 15.89
N VAL A 192 -2.08 3.46 14.88
CA VAL A 192 -0.63 3.64 14.99
C VAL A 192 -0.25 5.08 14.60
N PRO A 193 0.60 5.77 15.38
CA PRO A 193 1.07 7.10 15.01
C PRO A 193 1.95 7.09 13.75
N CYS A 194 1.81 8.11 12.90
CA CYS A 194 2.59 8.24 11.66
C CYS A 194 4.12 8.23 11.89
N ASP A 195 4.60 8.92 12.92
CA ASP A 195 6.00 8.96 13.30
C ASP A 195 6.54 7.61 13.77
N THR A 196 5.71 6.81 14.46
CA THR A 196 6.07 5.43 14.81
C THR A 196 6.26 4.56 13.55
N VAL A 197 5.36 4.69 12.56
CA VAL A 197 5.47 3.95 11.29
C VAL A 197 6.70 4.40 10.49
N ALA A 198 7.00 5.70 10.47
CA ALA A 198 8.19 6.23 9.83
C ALA A 198 9.48 5.71 10.49
N GLN A 199 9.56 5.71 11.82
CA GLN A 199 10.69 5.15 12.57
C GLN A 199 10.85 3.65 12.29
N ALA A 200 9.77 2.88 12.37
CA ALA A 200 9.78 1.45 12.07
C ALA A 200 10.26 1.17 10.64
N THR A 201 9.86 2.00 9.68
CA THR A 201 10.29 1.91 8.28
C THR A 201 11.80 2.08 8.15
N VAL A 202 12.36 3.14 8.73
CA VAL A 202 13.81 3.40 8.69
C VAL A 202 14.59 2.28 9.38
N ILE A 203 14.15 1.83 10.55
CA ILE A 203 14.80 0.76 11.32
C ILE A 203 14.78 -0.56 10.54
N ALA A 204 13.63 -0.93 9.98
CA ALA A 204 13.49 -2.15 9.20
C ALA A 204 14.37 -2.13 7.95
N THR A 205 14.42 -0.99 7.22
CA THR A 205 15.32 -0.83 6.09
C THR A 205 16.78 -0.98 6.49
N TRP A 206 17.20 -0.29 7.56
CA TRP A 206 18.57 -0.37 8.04
C TRP A 206 18.95 -1.81 8.42
N LYS A 207 18.09 -2.49 9.16
CA LYS A 207 18.29 -3.89 9.56
C LYS A 207 18.46 -4.79 8.33
N LYS A 208 17.53 -4.72 7.36
CA LYS A 208 17.58 -5.54 6.15
C LYS A 208 18.78 -5.24 5.25
N GLY A 209 19.17 -3.97 5.12
CA GLY A 209 20.30 -3.55 4.28
C GLY A 209 21.68 -3.86 4.88
N THR A 210 21.76 -4.03 6.21
CA THR A 210 23.00 -4.34 6.92
C THR A 210 23.17 -5.82 7.27
N GLU A 211 22.09 -6.60 7.31
CA GLU A 211 22.11 -8.06 7.39
C GLU A 211 22.59 -8.64 6.04
N LYS A 212 23.90 -8.87 5.91
CA LYS A 212 24.53 -9.58 4.79
C LYS A 212 24.89 -11.02 5.18
#